data_AF-A0A2M7PAH0-F1
#
_entry.id   AF-A0A2M7PAH0-F1
#
_cell.length_a   1.000
_cell.length_b   1.000
_cell.length_c   1.000
_cell.angle_alpha   90.00
_cell.angle_beta   90.00
_cell.angle_gamma   90.00
#
_symmetry.space_group_name_H-M   'P 1'
#
loop_
_entity.id
_entity.type
_entity.pdbx_description
1 polymer ?
#
loop_
_entity_poly.entity_id
_entity_poly.type
_entity_poly.pdbx_seq_one_letter_code
_entity_poly.pdbx_strand_id
1 'polypeptide(L)'
;VRAIVRPVDLLEVKGISIPQGYYLHRGHGWAKIEEGNTVRIGIDDFAGRVFGSFSTIETPLIGKVIRQGEDSFKLITGTEEARMMSPVSGVVVSTNNGLREKAECVSMAPYADGWFVTVHATALRQDLKRLMINKEASGFIGKELEALYRAIEESGGPLAADGGFIAPGLISSMHELDWNKMRKRFLRT
;
A
#
# COMPACT_ATOMS: atom_id res chain seq x y z
N VAL A 1 -17.19 2.23 22.02
CA VAL A 1 -16.73 3.48 21.35
C VAL A 1 -15.68 3.07 20.32
N ARG A 2 -16.01 3.08 19.02
CA ARG A 2 -15.04 2.77 17.95
C ARG A 2 -14.31 4.08 17.64
N ALA A 3 -13.10 4.25 18.15
CA ALA A 3 -12.29 5.41 17.80
C ALA A 3 -11.93 5.29 16.31
N ILE A 4 -12.44 6.21 15.48
CA ILE A 4 -12.02 6.32 14.09
C ILE A 4 -10.64 6.97 14.11
N VAL A 5 -9.60 6.18 13.90
CA VAL A 5 -8.22 6.68 13.83
C VAL A 5 -8.06 7.39 12.49
N ARG A 6 -8.21 8.71 12.48
CA ARG A 6 -7.81 9.55 11.35
C ARG A 6 -6.37 10.04 11.58
N PRO A 7 -5.50 9.97 10.58
CA PRO A 7 -4.19 10.60 10.69
C PRO A 7 -4.37 12.11 10.88
N VAL A 8 -3.66 12.67 11.86
CA VAL A 8 -3.78 14.09 12.25
C VAL A 8 -2.99 14.99 11.30
N ASP A 9 -1.88 14.49 10.75
CA ASP A 9 -1.03 15.22 9.79
C ASP A 9 -0.77 14.39 8.53
N LEU A 10 -1.04 14.99 7.38
CA LEU A 10 -0.88 14.38 6.05
C LEU A 10 0.16 15.17 5.23
N LEU A 11 1.13 14.45 4.68
CA LEU A 11 1.95 14.94 3.58
C LEU A 11 1.25 14.59 2.27
N GLU A 12 1.11 15.54 1.36
CA GLU A 12 0.56 15.29 0.04
C GLU A 12 1.62 15.41 -1.05
N VAL A 13 1.65 14.43 -1.96
CA VAL A 13 2.52 14.43 -3.14
C VAL A 13 1.65 14.24 -4.37
N LYS A 14 1.35 15.34 -5.07
CA LYS A 14 0.50 15.36 -6.29
C LYS A 14 -0.81 14.56 -6.11
N GLY A 15 -1.49 14.75 -4.98
CA GLY A 15 -2.76 14.06 -4.66
C GLY A 15 -2.63 12.68 -4.01
N ILE A 16 -1.42 12.18 -3.80
CA ILE A 16 -1.17 10.99 -2.97
C ILE A 16 -0.94 11.40 -1.52
N SER A 17 -1.70 10.80 -0.61
CA SER A 17 -1.60 11.04 0.82
C SER A 17 -0.56 10.15 1.47
N ILE A 18 0.28 10.72 2.34
CA ILE A 18 1.25 10.01 3.17
C ILE A 18 1.15 10.58 4.59
N PRO A 19 0.54 9.87 5.54
CA PRO A 19 0.44 10.39 6.89
C PRO A 19 1.77 10.38 7.62
N GLN A 20 1.95 11.35 8.52
CA GLN A 20 3.12 11.37 9.40
C GLN A 20 3.12 10.17 10.35
N GLY A 21 4.32 9.68 10.68
CA GLY A 21 4.50 8.52 11.56
C GLY A 21 4.28 7.16 10.88
N TYR A 22 4.06 7.12 9.57
CA TYR A 22 4.01 5.89 8.78
C TYR A 22 5.34 5.66 8.07
N TYR A 23 5.81 4.42 8.10
CA TYR A 23 6.99 3.96 7.39
C TYR A 23 6.56 3.24 6.12
N LEU A 24 7.18 3.55 4.98
CA LEU A 24 6.90 2.92 3.70
C LEU A 24 7.97 1.91 3.33
N HIS A 25 7.53 0.74 2.87
CA HIS A 25 8.34 -0.25 2.19
C HIS A 25 8.38 0.04 0.70
N ARG A 26 9.47 -0.34 0.04
CA ARG A 26 9.66 -0.11 -1.40
C ARG A 26 8.68 -0.86 -2.31
N GLY A 27 7.97 -1.85 -1.78
CA GLY A 27 6.86 -2.54 -2.43
C GLY A 27 5.49 -2.03 -1.99
N HIS A 28 5.40 -0.75 -1.61
CA HIS A 28 4.16 -0.03 -1.26
C HIS A 28 3.37 -0.52 -0.04
N GLY A 29 3.93 -1.43 0.76
CA GLY A 29 3.41 -1.71 2.11
C GLY A 29 3.78 -0.61 3.09
N TRP A 30 2.87 -0.20 3.98
CA TRP A 30 3.18 0.71 5.09
C TRP A 30 3.21 -0.02 6.43
N ALA A 31 3.97 0.53 7.37
CA ALA A 31 4.07 0.09 8.75
C ALA A 31 3.80 1.28 9.69
N LYS A 32 2.88 1.14 10.63
CA LYS A 32 2.62 2.10 11.70
C LYS A 32 2.90 1.45 13.04
N ILE A 33 3.76 2.07 13.83
CA ILE A 33 4.04 1.63 15.20
C ILE A 33 2.84 2.03 16.07
N GLU A 34 2.27 1.06 16.77
CA GLU A 34 1.22 1.26 17.76
C GLU A 34 1.89 1.19 19.16
N GLU A 35 1.29 0.48 20.11
CA GLU A 35 1.88 0.33 21.44
C GLU A 35 2.96 -0.77 21.47
N GLY A 36 4.11 -0.45 22.09
CA GLY A 36 5.24 -1.34 22.23
C GLY A 36 5.85 -1.75 20.89
N ASN A 37 5.98 -3.06 20.67
CA ASN A 37 6.48 -3.62 19.40
C ASN A 37 5.35 -4.03 18.44
N THR A 38 4.12 -3.55 18.68
CA THR A 38 3.00 -3.85 17.79
C THR A 38 3.00 -2.90 16.60
N VAL A 39 2.96 -3.47 15.40
CA VAL A 39 2.99 -2.72 14.14
C VAL A 39 1.75 -3.06 13.33
N ARG A 40 1.00 -2.04 12.93
CA ARG A 40 -0.09 -2.18 11.96
C ARG A 40 0.47 -2.07 10.55
N ILE A 41 -0.03 -2.91 9.64
CA ILE A 41 0.42 -3.02 8.25
C ILE A 41 -0.75 -2.84 7.30
N GLY A 42 -0.51 -2.23 6.14
CA GLY A 42 -1.44 -2.15 5.01
C GLY A 42 -0.71 -1.73 3.74
N ILE A 43 -1.44 -1.35 2.69
CA ILE A 43 -0.88 -0.81 1.44
C ILE A 43 -1.05 0.71 1.37
N ASP A 44 -0.11 1.42 0.76
CA ASP A 44 -0.13 2.87 0.65
C ASP A 44 -1.16 3.41 -0.37
N ASP A 45 -1.45 4.71 -0.29
CA ASP A 45 -2.44 5.38 -1.15
C ASP A 45 -2.04 5.32 -2.64
N PHE A 46 -0.74 5.35 -2.95
CA PHE A 46 -0.28 5.21 -4.33
C PHE A 46 -0.69 3.86 -4.92
N ALA A 47 -0.33 2.76 -4.27
CA ALA A 47 -0.65 1.44 -4.80
C ALA A 47 -2.16 1.13 -4.69
N GLY A 48 -2.83 1.63 -3.65
CA GLY A 48 -4.29 1.62 -3.55
C GLY A 48 -4.97 2.35 -4.71
N ARG A 49 -4.36 3.40 -5.25
CA ARG A 49 -4.88 4.11 -6.42
C ARG A 49 -4.56 3.44 -7.74
N VAL A 50 -3.32 2.98 -7.90
CA VAL A 50 -2.85 2.36 -9.14
C VAL A 50 -3.51 1.00 -9.38
N PHE A 51 -3.53 0.14 -8.36
CA PHE A 51 -4.04 -1.23 -8.42
C PHE A 51 -5.42 -1.40 -7.78
N GLY A 52 -6.01 -0.30 -7.28
CA GLY A 52 -7.30 -0.31 -6.60
C GLY A 52 -8.42 -1.02 -7.37
N SER A 53 -9.52 -1.31 -6.68
CA SER A 53 -10.57 -2.29 -7.08
C SER A 53 -10.28 -3.72 -6.61
N PHE A 54 -9.55 -3.87 -5.50
CA PHE A 54 -9.37 -5.16 -4.87
C PHE A 54 -10.72 -5.73 -4.43
N SER A 55 -11.07 -6.92 -4.93
CA SER A 55 -12.24 -7.68 -4.50
C SER A 55 -11.94 -8.54 -3.27
N THR A 56 -10.70 -9.02 -3.13
CA THR A 56 -10.28 -9.89 -2.04
C THR A 56 -8.88 -9.54 -1.56
N ILE A 57 -8.71 -9.55 -0.24
CA ILE A 57 -7.43 -9.39 0.45
C ILE A 57 -7.18 -10.65 1.29
N GLU A 58 -6.20 -11.45 0.90
CA GLU A 58 -5.79 -12.61 1.70
C GLU A 58 -4.61 -12.21 2.60
N THR A 59 -4.82 -12.36 3.91
CA THR A 59 -3.83 -12.06 4.94
C THR A 59 -3.36 -13.34 5.63
N PRO A 60 -2.12 -13.39 6.15
CA PRO A 60 -1.68 -14.49 7.00
C PRO A 60 -2.56 -14.62 8.25
N LEU A 61 -2.69 -15.85 8.74
CA LEU A 61 -3.45 -16.13 9.97
C LEU A 61 -2.72 -15.63 11.22
N ILE A 62 -3.49 -15.35 12.28
CA ILE A 62 -2.94 -15.05 13.61
C ILE A 62 -2.01 -16.18 14.05
N GLY A 63 -0.85 -15.83 14.63
CA GLY A 63 0.21 -16.75 15.02
C GLY A 63 1.21 -17.07 13.90
N LYS A 64 0.94 -16.68 12.65
CA LYS A 64 1.89 -16.91 11.54
C LYS A 64 3.08 -15.96 11.63
N VAL A 65 4.27 -16.50 11.38
CA VAL A 65 5.50 -15.72 11.21
C VAL A 65 5.56 -15.15 9.80
N ILE A 66 5.84 -13.85 9.69
CA ILE A 66 6.15 -13.15 8.44
C ILE A 66 7.53 -12.48 8.55
N ARG A 67 8.21 -12.29 7.42
CA ARG A 67 9.52 -11.63 7.39
C ARG A 67 9.51 -10.43 6.47
N GLN A 68 10.25 -9.39 6.85
CA GLN A 68 10.41 -8.21 6.01
C GLN A 68 10.94 -8.62 4.62
N GLY A 69 10.27 -8.14 3.57
CA GLY A 69 10.62 -8.42 2.19
C GLY A 69 10.10 -9.76 1.65
N GLU A 70 9.40 -10.58 2.44
CA GLU A 70 8.72 -11.78 1.95
C GLU A 70 7.26 -11.47 1.58
N ASP A 71 6.81 -12.02 0.45
CA ASP A 71 5.41 -11.96 0.01
C ASP A 71 4.50 -12.60 1.04
N SER A 72 3.75 -11.76 1.75
CA SER A 72 2.94 -12.19 2.88
C SER A 72 1.45 -11.95 2.65
N PHE A 73 1.09 -11.10 1.70
CA PHE A 73 -0.30 -10.74 1.43
C PHE A 73 -0.60 -10.92 -0.05
N LYS A 74 -1.82 -11.37 -0.35
CA LYS A 74 -2.33 -11.51 -1.71
C LYS A 74 -3.50 -10.54 -1.92
N LEU A 75 -3.44 -9.81 -3.01
CA LEU A 75 -4.42 -8.80 -3.40
C LEU A 75 -5.03 -9.25 -4.73
N ILE A 76 -6.36 -9.34 -4.80
CA ILE A 76 -7.06 -9.86 -5.98
C ILE A 76 -7.96 -8.77 -6.51
N THR A 77 -7.86 -8.49 -7.82
CA THR A 77 -8.68 -7.52 -8.54
C THR A 77 -9.26 -8.21 -9.77
N GLY A 78 -10.54 -8.59 -9.71
CA GLY A 78 -11.18 -9.38 -10.77
C GLY A 78 -10.48 -10.74 -10.95
N THR A 79 -9.83 -10.94 -12.10
CA THR A 79 -9.02 -12.14 -12.41
C THR A 79 -7.53 -11.96 -12.15
N GLU A 80 -7.10 -10.75 -11.82
CA GLU A 80 -5.70 -10.41 -11.63
C GLU A 80 -5.28 -10.54 -10.17
N GLU A 81 -4.02 -10.94 -9.96
CA GLU A 81 -3.45 -11.13 -8.63
C GLU A 81 -2.16 -10.31 -8.46
N ALA A 82 -2.00 -9.75 -7.28
CA ALA A 82 -0.81 -9.06 -6.83
C ALA A 82 -0.37 -9.57 -5.45
N ARG A 83 0.92 -9.42 -5.16
CA ARG A 83 1.49 -9.75 -3.86
C ARG A 83 2.05 -8.49 -3.22
N MET A 84 1.97 -8.45 -1.89
CA MET A 84 2.63 -7.42 -1.10
C MET A 84 3.61 -8.09 -0.14
N MET A 85 4.84 -7.58 -0.16
CA MET A 85 5.86 -7.96 0.81
C MET A 85 5.55 -7.37 2.19
N SER A 86 5.88 -8.11 3.24
CA SER A 86 5.77 -7.55 4.59
C SER A 86 6.79 -6.42 4.80
N PRO A 87 6.40 -5.27 5.39
CA PRO A 87 7.33 -4.21 5.76
C PRO A 87 8.17 -4.53 7.01
N VAL A 88 7.74 -5.48 7.84
CA VAL A 88 8.42 -5.86 9.10
C VAL A 88 8.42 -7.37 9.32
N SER A 89 9.34 -7.85 10.14
CA SER A 89 9.44 -9.24 10.58
C SER A 89 8.78 -9.43 11.94
N GLY A 90 7.99 -10.49 12.10
CA GLY A 90 7.33 -10.77 13.37
C GLY A 90 6.24 -11.83 13.28
N VAL A 91 5.37 -11.84 14.29
CA VAL A 91 4.23 -12.76 14.39
C VAL A 91 2.93 -11.97 14.25
N VAL A 92 2.02 -12.41 13.38
CA VAL A 92 0.69 -11.80 13.25
C VAL A 92 -0.10 -11.98 14.54
N VAL A 93 -0.61 -10.89 15.11
CA VAL A 93 -1.40 -10.90 16.35
C VAL A 93 -2.86 -10.51 16.14
N SER A 94 -3.20 -9.84 15.04
CA SER A 94 -4.60 -9.61 14.62
C SER A 94 -4.72 -9.42 13.12
N THR A 95 -5.91 -9.68 12.60
CA THR A 95 -6.28 -9.49 11.19
C THR A 95 -7.49 -8.56 11.10
N ASN A 96 -7.55 -7.70 10.07
CA ASN A 96 -8.71 -6.85 9.84
C ASN A 96 -9.82 -7.63 9.14
N ASN A 97 -10.72 -8.22 9.94
CA ASN A 97 -11.85 -8.99 9.41
C ASN A 97 -12.84 -8.14 8.60
N GLY A 98 -12.81 -6.81 8.74
CA GLY A 98 -13.67 -5.90 7.98
C GLY A 98 -13.40 -5.94 6.47
N LEU A 99 -12.18 -6.31 6.06
CA LEU A 99 -11.82 -6.38 4.63
C LEU A 99 -12.52 -7.51 3.87
N ARG A 100 -13.13 -8.48 4.55
CA ARG A 100 -13.95 -9.52 3.89
C ARG A 100 -15.22 -8.96 3.27
N GLU A 101 -15.77 -7.92 3.87
CA GLU A 101 -17.00 -7.26 3.43
C GLU A 101 -16.70 -5.94 2.71
N LYS A 102 -15.55 -5.31 3.01
CA LYS A 102 -15.20 -3.95 2.58
C LYS A 102 -13.78 -3.88 2.04
N ALA A 103 -13.46 -4.70 1.05
CA ALA A 103 -12.14 -4.71 0.43
C ALA A 103 -11.78 -3.34 -0.22
N GLU A 104 -12.78 -2.58 -0.64
CA GLU A 104 -12.65 -1.21 -1.16
C GLU A 104 -12.04 -0.22 -0.15
N CYS A 105 -12.11 -0.50 1.15
CA CYS A 105 -11.44 0.33 2.16
C CYS A 105 -9.92 0.37 1.98
N VAL A 106 -9.33 -0.65 1.35
CA VAL A 106 -7.89 -0.69 1.04
C VAL A 106 -7.48 0.46 0.12
N SER A 107 -8.32 0.81 -0.86
CA SER A 107 -8.06 1.93 -1.76
C SER A 107 -8.69 3.25 -1.31
N MET A 108 -9.85 3.21 -0.64
CA MET A 108 -10.55 4.43 -0.20
C MET A 108 -10.01 5.02 1.11
N ALA A 109 -9.54 4.17 2.02
CA ALA A 109 -9.11 4.55 3.36
C ALA A 109 -7.87 3.76 3.82
N PRO A 110 -6.77 3.73 3.02
CA PRO A 110 -5.62 2.86 3.21
C PRO A 110 -5.00 2.94 4.61
N TYR A 111 -5.02 4.12 5.23
CA TYR A 111 -4.39 4.38 6.53
C TYR A 111 -5.35 4.33 7.73
N ALA A 112 -6.66 4.19 7.47
CA ALA A 112 -7.70 4.10 8.49
C ALA A 112 -8.28 2.68 8.50
N ASP A 113 -9.36 2.42 7.75
CA ASP A 113 -10.04 1.12 7.73
C ASP A 113 -9.40 0.10 6.78
N GLY A 114 -8.48 0.53 5.91
CA GLY A 114 -7.78 -0.29 4.91
C GLY A 114 -6.55 -1.07 5.39
N TRP A 115 -6.30 -1.14 6.70
CA TRP A 115 -5.19 -1.92 7.26
C TRP A 115 -5.44 -3.43 7.17
N PHE A 116 -4.39 -4.24 7.05
CA PHE A 116 -4.48 -5.68 6.83
C PHE A 116 -4.36 -6.47 8.13
N VAL A 117 -3.24 -6.27 8.84
CA VAL A 117 -2.88 -7.03 10.04
C VAL A 117 -2.16 -6.16 11.05
N THR A 118 -2.13 -6.61 12.30
CA THR A 118 -1.13 -6.16 13.28
C THR A 118 -0.14 -7.28 13.57
N VAL A 119 1.11 -6.91 13.75
CA VAL A 119 2.24 -7.83 13.95
C VAL A 119 2.98 -7.44 15.20
N HIS A 120 3.30 -8.41 16.05
CA HIS A 120 4.30 -8.24 17.09
C HIS A 120 5.68 -8.38 16.45
N ALA A 121 6.36 -7.25 16.26
CA ALA A 121 7.61 -7.19 15.52
C ALA A 121 8.78 -7.75 16.36
N THR A 122 9.54 -8.66 15.77
CA THR A 122 10.69 -9.31 16.43
C THR A 122 12.01 -8.63 16.13
N ALA A 123 12.09 -7.83 15.06
CA ALA A 123 13.29 -7.13 14.62
C ALA A 123 13.03 -5.63 14.31
N LEU A 124 12.07 -5.02 15.02
CA LEU A 124 11.52 -3.69 14.68
C LEU A 124 12.57 -2.64 14.36
N ARG A 125 13.56 -2.45 15.24
CA ARG A 125 14.62 -1.44 15.04
C ARG A 125 15.44 -1.68 13.77
N GLN A 126 15.68 -2.93 13.39
CA GLN A 126 16.41 -3.27 12.18
C GLN A 126 15.55 -3.11 10.93
N ASP A 127 14.29 -3.53 11.01
CA ASP A 127 13.34 -3.42 9.91
C ASP A 127 13.06 -1.97 9.55
N LEU A 128 12.81 -1.10 10.55
CA LEU A 128 12.54 0.33 10.34
C LEU A 128 13.67 1.07 9.62
N LYS A 129 14.93 0.68 9.82
CA LYS A 129 16.09 1.28 9.12
C LYS A 129 16.06 1.07 7.61
N ARG A 130 15.30 0.09 7.13
CA ARG A 130 15.16 -0.26 5.71
C ARG A 130 13.89 0.30 5.09
N LEU A 131 13.05 0.97 5.89
CA LEU A 131 11.85 1.65 5.45
C LEU A 131 12.10 3.15 5.29
N MET A 132 11.17 3.82 4.62
CA MET A 132 11.25 5.26 4.31
C MET A 132 10.21 6.01 5.15
N ILE A 133 10.56 7.19 5.66
CA ILE A 133 9.64 8.04 6.44
C ILE A 133 9.80 9.51 6.06
N ASN A 134 8.75 10.31 6.27
CA ASN A 134 8.75 11.76 6.02
C ASN A 134 9.25 12.12 4.61
N LYS A 135 10.32 12.92 4.51
CA LYS A 135 10.88 13.38 3.23
C LYS A 135 11.33 12.23 2.32
N GLU A 136 11.80 11.12 2.87
CA GLU A 136 12.18 9.95 2.08
C GLU A 136 10.95 9.28 1.47
N ALA A 137 9.87 9.15 2.25
CA ALA A 137 8.60 8.62 1.77
C ALA A 137 8.00 9.50 0.68
N SER A 138 7.96 10.83 0.89
CA SER A 138 7.48 11.78 -0.12
C SER A 138 8.33 11.74 -1.41
N GLY A 139 9.66 11.68 -1.27
CA GLY A 139 10.58 11.56 -2.40
C GLY A 139 10.43 10.24 -3.16
N PHE A 140 10.14 9.15 -2.46
CA PHE A 140 9.83 7.86 -3.07
C PHE A 140 8.54 7.91 -3.88
N ILE A 141 7.44 8.37 -3.28
CA ILE A 141 6.14 8.50 -3.97
C ILE A 141 6.23 9.45 -5.17
N GLY A 142 6.97 10.55 -5.06
CA GLY A 142 7.20 11.46 -6.19
C GLY A 142 7.84 10.76 -7.40
N LYS A 143 8.83 9.89 -7.16
CA LYS A 143 9.48 9.09 -8.21
C LYS A 143 8.56 8.02 -8.80
N GLU A 144 7.75 7.37 -7.97
CA GLU A 144 6.79 6.38 -8.45
C GLU A 144 5.68 7.03 -9.30
N LEU A 145 5.24 8.24 -8.96
CA LEU A 145 4.33 9.05 -9.79
C LEU A 145 4.94 9.43 -11.14
N GLU A 146 6.19 9.91 -11.16
CA GLU A 146 6.88 10.21 -12.42
C GLU A 146 7.02 8.96 -13.30
N ALA A 147 7.35 7.82 -12.70
CA ALA A 147 7.42 6.55 -13.42
C ALA A 147 6.06 6.10 -13.96
N LEU A 148 4.99 6.30 -13.18
CA LEU A 148 3.62 6.00 -13.62
C LEU A 148 3.21 6.87 -14.81
N TYR A 149 3.43 8.19 -14.74
CA TYR A 149 3.11 9.09 -15.85
C TYR A 149 3.83 8.70 -17.14
N ARG A 150 5.13 8.37 -17.05
CA ARG A 150 5.88 7.87 -18.21
C ARG A 150 5.29 6.57 -18.76
N ALA A 151 4.92 5.64 -17.89
CA ALA A 151 4.34 4.38 -18.32
C ALA A 151 2.96 4.58 -18.99
N ILE A 152 2.19 5.57 -18.56
CA ILE A 152 0.93 5.96 -19.22
C ILE A 152 1.21 6.61 -20.58
N GLU A 153 2.16 7.54 -20.66
CA GLU A 153 2.54 8.20 -21.93
C GLU A 153 3.06 7.19 -22.98
N GLU A 154 3.81 6.17 -22.55
CA GLU A 154 4.26 5.07 -23.41
C GLU A 154 3.12 4.23 -23.98
N SER A 155 2.05 4.02 -23.20
CA SER A 155 0.91 3.17 -23.57
C SER A 155 -0.19 3.94 -24.33
N GLY A 156 -0.51 5.16 -23.91
CA GLY A 156 -1.66 5.94 -24.38
C GLY A 156 -1.32 7.18 -25.21
N GLY A 157 -0.03 7.47 -25.43
CA GLY A 157 0.41 8.72 -26.07
C GLY A 157 0.39 9.91 -25.11
N PRO A 158 0.65 11.14 -25.61
CA PRO A 158 0.73 12.34 -24.77
C PRO A 158 -0.58 12.57 -24.01
N LEU A 159 -0.50 12.62 -22.68
CA LEU A 159 -1.66 12.97 -21.85
C LEU A 159 -2.02 14.44 -22.07
N ALA A 160 -3.30 14.72 -22.32
CA ALA A 160 -3.80 16.08 -22.22
C ALA A 160 -3.66 16.54 -20.77
N ALA A 161 -3.03 17.70 -20.55
CA ALA A 161 -2.83 18.30 -19.23
C ALA A 161 -4.16 18.81 -18.66
N ASP A 162 -5.03 17.91 -18.21
CA ASP A 162 -6.34 18.27 -17.64
C ASP A 162 -6.31 18.47 -16.12
N GLY A 163 -5.15 18.24 -15.47
CA GLY A 163 -4.98 18.48 -14.05
C GLY A 163 -5.76 17.51 -13.14
N GLY A 164 -6.18 16.34 -13.66
CA GLY A 164 -6.90 15.33 -12.90
C GLY A 164 -6.06 14.62 -11.82
N PHE A 165 -6.74 14.15 -10.77
CA PHE A 165 -6.15 13.26 -9.76
C PHE A 165 -6.26 11.80 -10.19
N ILE A 166 -5.30 10.97 -9.78
CA ILE A 166 -5.37 9.52 -10.03
C ILE A 166 -6.48 8.92 -9.16
N ALA A 167 -7.52 8.41 -9.82
CA ALA A 167 -8.60 7.70 -9.16
C ALA A 167 -8.19 6.27 -8.76
N PRO A 168 -8.82 5.69 -7.72
CA PRO A 168 -8.65 4.28 -7.40
C PRO A 168 -8.94 3.33 -8.57
N GLY A 169 -8.03 2.38 -8.78
CA GLY A 169 -8.13 1.36 -9.83
C GLY A 169 -7.77 1.85 -11.22
N LEU A 170 -6.83 2.79 -11.32
CA LEU A 170 -6.40 3.37 -12.59
C LEU A 170 -6.11 2.30 -13.66
N ILE A 171 -5.35 1.26 -13.33
CA ILE A 171 -4.98 0.24 -14.33
C ILE A 171 -6.21 -0.54 -14.79
N SER A 172 -7.14 -0.87 -13.90
CA SER A 172 -8.38 -1.56 -14.30
C SER A 172 -9.27 -0.70 -15.20
N SER A 173 -9.15 0.64 -15.13
CA SER A 173 -9.89 1.57 -15.99
C SER A 173 -9.23 1.85 -17.34
N MET A 174 -7.95 1.52 -17.50
CA MET A 174 -7.18 1.81 -18.73
C MET A 174 -6.76 0.51 -19.41
N HIS A 175 -7.45 0.15 -20.50
CA HIS A 175 -7.17 -1.08 -21.24
C HIS A 175 -5.77 -1.10 -21.87
N GLU A 176 -5.13 0.05 -22.11
CA GLU A 176 -3.78 0.12 -22.68
C GLU A 176 -2.64 -0.13 -21.66
N LEU A 177 -2.95 -0.16 -20.36
CA LEU A 177 -1.95 -0.42 -19.33
C LEU A 177 -1.85 -1.92 -19.03
N ASP A 178 -0.67 -2.49 -19.29
CA ASP A 178 -0.37 -3.88 -18.95
C ASP A 178 -0.26 -4.04 -17.41
N TRP A 179 -1.25 -4.71 -16.83
CA TRP A 179 -1.31 -5.00 -15.39
C TRP A 179 -0.05 -5.70 -14.87
N ASN A 180 0.50 -6.66 -15.61
CA ASN A 180 1.69 -7.40 -15.21
C ASN A 180 2.95 -6.54 -15.27
N LYS A 181 3.09 -5.66 -16.28
CA LYS A 181 4.20 -4.69 -16.34
C LYS A 181 4.16 -3.76 -15.13
N MET A 182 2.98 -3.23 -14.79
CA MET A 182 2.80 -2.32 -13.65
C MET A 182 3.04 -3.01 -12.31
N ARG A 183 2.47 -4.21 -12.11
CA ARG A 183 2.67 -5.03 -10.90
C ARG A 183 4.15 -5.25 -10.61
N LYS A 184 4.90 -5.72 -11.61
CA LYS A 184 6.34 -5.96 -11.49
C LYS A 184 7.12 -4.68 -11.20
N ARG A 185 6.72 -3.55 -11.79
CA ARG A 185 7.40 -2.27 -11.65
C ARG A 185 7.22 -1.64 -10.27
N PHE A 186 6.00 -1.65 -9.74
CA PHE A 186 5.65 -0.92 -8.53
C PHE A 186 5.68 -1.81 -7.28
N LEU A 187 5.02 -2.98 -7.33
CA LEU A 187 4.95 -3.88 -6.16
C LEU A 187 6.22 -4.72 -5.99
N ARG A 188 7.05 -4.83 -7.05
CA ARG A 188 8.31 -5.57 -7.08
C ARG A 188 8.14 -7.08 -6.85
N THR A 189 7.01 -7.62 -7.33
CA THR A 189 6.59 -9.03 -7.27
C THR A 189 6.18 -9.54 -8.65
#